data_AF-A0A7V9SVQ6-F1
#
_entry.id   AF-A0A7V9SVQ6-F1
#
_cell.length_a   1.000
_cell.length_b   1.000
_cell.length_c   1.000
_cell.angle_alpha   90.00
_cell.angle_beta   90.00
_cell.angle_gamma   90.00
#
_symmetry.space_group_name_H-M   'P 1'
#
loop_
_entity.id
_entity.type
_entity.pdbx_description
1 polymer ?
#
loop_
_entity_poly.entity_id
_entity_poly.type
_entity_poly.pdbx_seq_one_letter_code
_entity_poly.pdbx_strand_id
1 'polypeptide(L)'
;MTPKLVLVDGRNVQRSRWPNVSDEELVRRCRAWATEHETEAEVVFDGRAPEDAIGTGRESADDWIARRATELHVAGTPYWLVTSDRELRRRAGEHAERTIGGGGFLRELGLG
;
A
#
# COMPACT_ATOMS: atom_id res chain seq x y z
N MET A 1 15.78 8.33 -13.01
CA MET A 1 14.99 7.10 -12.79
C MET A 1 13.67 7.54 -12.20
N THR A 2 12.53 7.06 -12.70
CA THR A 2 11.22 7.33 -12.09
C THR A 2 11.19 6.62 -10.73
N PRO A 3 10.83 7.30 -9.61
CA PRO A 3 10.72 6.65 -8.32
C PRO A 3 9.73 5.48 -8.42
N LYS A 4 10.02 4.38 -7.73
CA LYS A 4 9.13 3.21 -7.72
C LYS A 4 7.90 3.54 -6.90
N LEU A 5 6.73 3.10 -7.36
CA LEU A 5 5.49 3.31 -6.65
C LEU A 5 5.23 2.15 -5.69
N VAL A 6 4.73 2.43 -4.49
CA VAL A 6 4.39 1.43 -3.49
C VAL A 6 2.90 1.50 -3.21
N LEU A 7 2.16 0.48 -3.65
CA LEU A 7 0.73 0.35 -3.38
C LEU A 7 0.55 -0.29 -2.01
N VAL A 8 -0.08 0.44 -1.08
CA VAL A 8 -0.26 -0.02 0.30
C VAL A 8 -1.73 -0.22 0.62
N ASP A 9 -2.10 -1.44 0.95
CA ASP A 9 -3.40 -1.77 1.52
C ASP A 9 -3.44 -1.35 3.00
N GLY A 10 -3.98 -0.16 3.26
CA GLY A 10 -3.94 0.47 4.57
C GLY A 10 -4.65 -0.34 5.64
N ARG A 11 -5.85 -0.86 5.34
CA ARG A 11 -6.64 -1.65 6.31
C ARG A 11 -5.97 -2.99 6.62
N ASN A 12 -5.35 -3.64 5.64
CA ASN A 12 -4.61 -4.88 5.87
C ASN A 12 -3.36 -4.68 6.73
N VAL A 13 -2.59 -3.61 6.45
CA VAL A 13 -1.41 -3.27 7.24
C VAL A 13 -1.81 -3.00 8.69
N GLN A 14 -2.84 -2.19 8.94
CA GLN A 14 -3.31 -1.90 10.31
C GLN A 14 -3.70 -3.16 11.08
N ARG A 15 -4.40 -4.09 10.44
CA ARG A 15 -4.85 -5.35 11.05
C ARG A 15 -3.73 -6.34 11.33
N SER A 16 -2.51 -6.06 10.86
CA SER A 16 -1.36 -6.94 11.04
C SER A 16 -0.69 -6.84 12.43
N ARG A 17 -1.18 -5.94 13.30
CA ARG A 17 -0.74 -5.79 14.70
C ARG A 17 -1.94 -5.46 15.59
N TRP A 18 -1.89 -5.88 16.86
CA TRP A 18 -2.77 -5.37 17.90
C TRP A 18 -1.97 -4.67 19.02
N PRO A 19 -2.40 -3.50 19.54
CA PRO A 19 -3.50 -2.68 19.02
C PRO A 19 -3.17 -2.10 17.64
N ASN A 20 -4.21 -1.84 16.83
CA ASN A 20 -4.04 -1.30 15.49
C ASN A 20 -3.47 0.12 15.55
N VAL A 21 -2.63 0.46 14.56
CA VAL A 21 -2.12 1.82 14.34
C VAL A 21 -3.24 2.71 13.77
N SER A 22 -3.30 3.99 14.14
CA SER A 22 -4.30 4.91 13.57
C SER A 22 -4.06 5.15 12.07
N ASP A 23 -5.09 5.65 11.37
CA ASP A 23 -5.01 5.94 9.93
C ASP A 23 -3.95 7.00 9.66
N GLU A 24 -3.93 8.09 10.43
CA GLU A 24 -3.00 9.22 10.28
C GLU A 24 -1.55 8.81 10.56
N GLU A 25 -1.33 8.01 11.62
CA GLU A 25 0.02 7.57 11.97
C GLU A 25 0.55 6.60 10.92
N LEU A 26 -0.29 5.69 10.39
CA LEU A 26 0.12 4.81 9.32
C LEU A 26 0.53 5.60 8.07
N VAL A 27 -0.29 6.55 7.63
CA VAL A 27 -0.01 7.36 6.44
C VAL A 27 1.26 8.19 6.61
N ARG A 28 1.41 8.85 7.76
CA ARG A 28 2.62 9.62 8.09
C ARG A 28 3.88 8.76 8.02
N ARG A 29 3.83 7.54 8.57
CA ARG A 29 4.96 6.61 8.58
C ARG A 29 5.27 6.04 7.21
N CYS A 30 4.25 5.66 6.43
CA CYS A 30 4.42 5.22 5.04
C CYS A 30 5.15 6.28 4.21
N ARG A 31 4.79 7.56 4.38
CA ARG A 31 5.42 8.67 3.63
C ARG A 31 6.87 8.93 4.03
N ALA A 32 7.15 8.92 5.33
CA ALA A 32 8.52 9.03 5.82
C ALA A 32 9.38 7.89 5.28
N TRP A 33 8.89 6.65 5.39
CA TRP A 33 9.54 5.47 4.84
C TRP A 33 9.74 5.57 3.32
N ALA A 34 8.73 6.02 2.58
CA ALA A 34 8.82 6.13 1.13
C ALA A 34 9.89 7.14 0.69
N THR A 35 9.96 8.28 1.40
CA THR A 35 10.98 9.30 1.20
C THR A 35 12.38 8.75 1.45
N GLU A 36 12.58 8.00 2.53
CA GLU A 36 13.85 7.36 2.87
C GLU A 36 14.29 6.30 1.84
N HIS A 37 13.33 5.69 1.13
CA HIS A 37 13.56 4.65 0.13
C HIS A 37 13.55 5.17 -1.31
N GLU A 38 13.47 6.49 -1.52
CA GLU A 38 13.37 7.12 -2.84
C GLU A 38 12.18 6.56 -3.67
N THR A 39 11.06 6.33 -2.99
CA THR A 39 9.80 5.80 -3.55
C THR A 39 8.63 6.75 -3.29
N GLU A 40 7.53 6.52 -4.01
CA GLU A 40 6.24 7.17 -3.73
C GLU A 40 5.27 6.12 -3.16
N ALA A 41 4.50 6.47 -2.13
CA ALA A 41 3.54 5.56 -1.51
C ALA A 41 2.09 6.01 -1.75
N GLU A 42 1.30 5.12 -2.35
CA GLU A 42 -0.15 5.25 -2.49
C GLU A 42 -0.81 4.38 -1.40
N VAL A 43 -1.16 5.00 -0.27
CA VAL A 43 -1.84 4.32 0.85
C VAL A 43 -3.34 4.36 0.62
N VAL A 44 -3.95 3.18 0.49
CA VAL A 44 -5.35 3.04 0.04
C VAL A 44 -6.22 2.54 1.19
N PHE A 45 -7.36 3.19 1.37
CA PHE A 45 -8.38 2.81 2.34
C PHE A 45 -9.76 2.73 1.68
N ASP A 46 -10.56 1.75 2.12
CA ASP A 46 -11.98 1.70 1.78
C ASP A 46 -12.70 2.96 2.24
N GLY A 47 -13.49 3.55 1.34
CA GLY A 47 -14.33 4.70 1.68
C GLY A 47 -13.54 5.99 1.80
N ARG A 48 -13.59 6.61 2.98
CA ARG A 48 -12.83 7.85 3.26
C ARG A 48 -11.46 7.49 3.82
N ALA A 49 -10.45 8.20 3.35
CA ALA A 49 -9.10 8.16 3.88
C ALA A 49 -8.79 9.45 4.65
N PRO A 50 -7.80 9.44 5.55
CA PRO A 50 -7.21 10.67 6.06
C PRO A 50 -6.63 11.50 4.90
N GLU A 51 -6.27 12.75 5.20
CA GLU A 51 -5.48 13.55 4.26
C GLU A 51 -4.31 12.72 3.76
N ASP A 52 -3.85 13.03 2.54
CA ASP A 52 -2.56 12.53 2.10
C ASP A 52 -2.52 11.01 1.81
N ALA A 53 -3.69 10.38 1.78
CA ALA A 53 -3.95 9.01 1.38
C ALA A 53 -5.13 8.92 0.39
N ILE A 54 -5.38 7.73 -0.15
CA ILE A 54 -6.40 7.47 -1.17
C ILE A 54 -7.61 6.82 -0.51
N GLY A 55 -8.74 7.53 -0.54
CA GLY A 55 -10.05 6.97 -0.21
C GLY A 55 -10.76 6.51 -1.48
N THR A 56 -11.17 5.25 -1.53
CA THR A 56 -11.80 4.65 -2.72
C THR A 56 -13.28 5.01 -2.89
N GLY A 57 -13.88 5.69 -1.91
CA GLY A 57 -15.29 6.07 -1.96
C GLY A 57 -16.22 4.84 -1.93
N ARG A 58 -16.78 4.47 -3.09
CA ARG A 58 -17.67 3.29 -3.20
C ARG A 58 -16.95 2.04 -3.74
N GLU A 59 -15.79 2.20 -4.36
CA GLU A 59 -14.94 1.09 -4.80
C GLU A 59 -14.28 0.45 -3.57
N SER A 60 -13.95 -0.83 -3.61
CA SER A 60 -13.14 -1.44 -2.54
C SER A 60 -11.66 -1.06 -2.71
N ALA A 61 -10.90 -1.04 -1.62
CA ALA A 61 -9.45 -0.87 -1.67
C ALA A 61 -8.79 -1.92 -2.57
N ASP A 62 -9.23 -3.17 -2.47
CA ASP A 62 -8.71 -4.27 -3.28
C ASP A 62 -8.93 -4.06 -4.79
N ASP A 63 -10.13 -3.61 -5.19
CA ASP A 63 -10.45 -3.35 -6.59
C ASP A 63 -9.66 -2.15 -7.12
N TRP A 64 -9.55 -1.09 -6.33
CA TRP A 64 -8.76 0.08 -6.67
C TRP A 64 -7.28 -0.29 -6.86
N ILE A 65 -6.69 -1.05 -5.93
CA ILE A 65 -5.28 -1.49 -5.99
C ILE A 65 -5.06 -2.39 -7.20
N ALA A 66 -5.95 -3.36 -7.45
CA ALA A 66 -5.82 -4.27 -8.60
C ALA A 66 -5.89 -3.51 -9.94
N ARG A 67 -6.79 -2.55 -10.06
CA ARG A 67 -6.88 -1.68 -11.24
C ARG A 67 -5.61 -0.84 -11.39
N ARG A 68 -5.14 -0.20 -10.32
CA ARG A 68 -3.92 0.62 -10.33
C ARG A 68 -2.67 -0.19 -10.69
N ALA A 69 -2.53 -1.39 -10.14
CA ALA A 69 -1.45 -2.32 -10.48
C ALA A 69 -1.45 -2.68 -11.97
N THR A 70 -2.64 -2.92 -12.55
CA THR A 70 -2.79 -3.19 -13.99
C THR A 70 -2.37 -1.98 -14.83
N GLU A 71 -2.78 -0.76 -14.45
CA GLU A 71 -2.38 0.48 -15.13
C GLU A 71 -0.86 0.67 -15.13
N LEU A 72 -0.20 0.43 -13.98
CA LEU A 72 1.25 0.55 -13.85
C LEU A 72 1.99 -0.49 -14.70
N HIS A 73 1.49 -1.73 -14.70
CA HIS A 73 2.04 -2.79 -15.54
C HIS A 73 1.95 -2.43 -17.03
N VAL A 74 0.79 -2.00 -17.50
CA VAL A 74 0.57 -1.57 -18.90
C VAL A 74 1.48 -0.39 -19.26
N ALA A 75 1.70 0.53 -18.32
CA ALA A 75 2.59 1.68 -18.50
C ALA A 75 4.10 1.33 -18.38
N GLY A 76 4.46 0.08 -18.06
CA GLY A 76 5.84 -0.32 -17.79
C GLY A 76 6.46 0.35 -16.56
N THR A 77 5.64 0.83 -15.63
CA THR A 77 6.10 1.49 -14.41
C THR A 77 6.31 0.47 -13.30
N PRO A 78 7.52 0.36 -12.72
CA PRO A 78 7.79 -0.59 -11.65
C PRO A 78 7.07 -0.21 -10.36
N TYR A 79 6.49 -1.20 -9.68
CA TYR A 79 5.78 -0.99 -8.43
C TYR A 79 5.98 -2.13 -7.44
N TRP A 80 5.80 -1.82 -6.16
CA TRP A 80 5.75 -2.77 -5.05
C TRP A 80 4.34 -2.84 -4.50
N LEU A 81 3.98 -3.99 -3.94
CA LEU A 81 2.69 -4.24 -3.31
C LEU A 81 2.87 -4.54 -1.82
N VAL A 82 2.16 -3.82 -0.96
CA VAL A 82 2.11 -4.09 0.47
C VAL A 82 0.73 -4.59 0.85
N THR A 83 0.63 -5.90 1.06
CA THR A 83 -0.56 -6.57 1.62
C THR A 83 -0.20 -7.99 2.06
N SER A 84 -0.90 -8.49 3.06
CA SER A 84 -0.94 -9.92 3.43
C SER A 84 -2.17 -10.64 2.86
N ASP A 85 -3.10 -9.93 2.23
CA ASP A 85 -4.28 -10.54 1.63
C ASP A 85 -3.90 -11.43 0.44
N ARG A 86 -4.38 -12.68 0.44
CA ARG A 86 -4.00 -13.66 -0.59
C ARG A 86 -4.67 -13.39 -1.92
N GLU A 87 -5.91 -12.91 -1.91
CA GLU A 87 -6.66 -12.60 -3.12
C GLU A 87 -6.12 -11.33 -3.77
N LEU A 88 -5.84 -10.29 -2.98
CA LEU A 88 -5.23 -9.08 -3.52
C LEU A 88 -3.82 -9.37 -4.09
N ARG A 89 -3.02 -10.22 -3.43
CA ARG A 89 -1.74 -10.68 -3.99
C ARG A 89 -1.89 -11.39 -5.33
N ARG A 90 -2.92 -12.22 -5.49
CA ARG A 90 -3.20 -12.90 -6.76
C ARG A 90 -3.54 -11.91 -7.86
N ARG A 91 -4.28 -10.85 -7.53
CA ARG A 91 -4.79 -9.86 -8.49
C ARG A 91 -3.77 -8.76 -8.85
N ALA A 92 -2.97 -8.32 -7.88
CA ALA A 92 -2.09 -7.16 -8.01
C ALA A 92 -0.60 -7.50 -7.85
N GLY A 93 -0.26 -8.69 -7.37
CA GLY A 93 1.12 -9.10 -7.07
C GLY A 93 1.85 -9.76 -8.25
N GLU A 94 1.14 -10.21 -9.30
CA GLU A 94 1.74 -10.93 -10.43
C GLU A 94 2.84 -10.12 -11.15
N HIS A 95 2.64 -8.82 -11.29
CA HIS A 95 3.58 -7.91 -11.96
C HIS A 95 4.32 -6.98 -11.00
N ALA A 96 4.13 -7.14 -9.68
CA ALA A 96 4.83 -6.35 -8.69
C ALA A 96 6.30 -6.82 -8.63
N GLU A 97 7.26 -5.89 -8.64
CA GLU A 97 8.67 -6.25 -8.47
C GLU A 97 8.96 -6.83 -7.09
N ARG A 98 8.16 -6.42 -6.10
CA ARG A 98 8.27 -6.87 -4.72
C ARG A 98 6.89 -6.87 -4.06
N THR A 99 6.63 -7.89 -3.26
CA THR A 99 5.47 -7.96 -2.37
C THR A 99 5.93 -8.00 -0.91
N ILE A 100 5.35 -7.16 -0.06
CA ILE A 100 5.65 -7.06 1.38
C ILE A 100 4.37 -7.39 2.16
N GLY A 101 4.46 -8.24 3.19
CA GLY A 101 3.33 -8.51 4.08
C GLY A 101 3.11 -7.37 5.08
N GLY A 102 1.86 -7.09 5.44
CA GLY A 102 1.50 -5.96 6.32
C GLY A 102 2.26 -5.93 7.65
N GLY A 103 2.40 -7.06 8.33
CA GLY A 103 3.16 -7.12 9.59
C GLY A 103 4.68 -6.97 9.40
N GLY A 104 5.21 -7.40 8.26
CA GLY A 104 6.60 -7.12 7.88
C GLY A 104 6.81 -5.63 7.63
N PHE A 105 5.88 -5.01 6.90
CA PHE A 105 5.92 -3.59 6.60
C PHE A 105 5.81 -2.74 7.86
N LEU A 106 4.94 -3.10 8.82
CA LEU A 106 4.88 -2.41 10.12
C LEU A 106 6.24 -2.37 10.83
N ARG A 107 7.05 -3.44 10.75
CA ARG A 107 8.41 -3.42 11.31
C ARG A 107 9.33 -2.46 10.56
N GLU A 108 9.26 -2.44 9.23
CA GLU A 108 9.99 -1.47 8.41
C GLU A 108 9.59 -0.01 8.74
N LEU A 109 8.34 0.22 9.13
CA LEU A 109 7.84 1.52 9.60
C LEU A 109 8.24 1.88 11.05
N GLY A 110 8.92 0.98 11.78
CA GLY A 110 9.21 1.14 13.21
C GLY A 110 7.99 0.99 14.12
N LEU A 111 6.97 0.27 13.66
CA LEU A 111 5.68 0.04 14.31
C LEU A 111 5.41 -1.44 14.61
N GLY A 112 6.40 -2.33 14.50
CA GLY A 112 6.23 -3.78 14.65
C GLY A 112 6.85 -4.39 15.90
#